data_AF-A0A7Y3SXR6-F1
#
_entry.id   AF-A0A7Y3SXR6-F1
#
_cell.length_a   1.000
_cell.length_b   1.000
_cell.length_c   1.000
_cell.angle_alpha   90.00
_cell.angle_beta   90.00
_cell.angle_gamma   90.00
#
_symmetry.space_group_name_H-M   'P 1'
#
loop_
_entity.id
_entity.type
_entity.pdbx_description
1 polymer ?
#
loop_
_entity_poly.entity_id
_entity_poly.type
_entity_poly.pdbx_seq_one_letter_code
_entity_poly.pdbx_strand_id
1 'polypeptide(L)'
;MIEKKEIEAIKAYAKKNKLITVSPGTYHKWCDKNIVCNCIEWLEVFRGAEAVITDTFHGTIVAAISNVPMAVFVRSKINANKLTDLIKKLHINDRNLKKISESNLENVFSKELDLNELNKSIKNMSRKVNDYLIEAIAKC
;
A
#
# COMPACT_ATOMS: atom_id res chain seq x y z
N MET A 1 -9.60 12.01 -7.49
CA MET A 1 -9.55 13.09 -6.49
C MET A 1 -10.06 12.51 -5.18
N ILE A 2 -9.31 12.67 -4.09
CA ILE A 2 -9.72 12.20 -2.76
C ILE A 2 -10.93 13.01 -2.28
N GLU A 3 -11.93 12.35 -1.69
CA GLU A 3 -13.13 13.03 -1.20
C GLU A 3 -12.90 13.61 0.21
N LYS A 4 -13.62 14.68 0.57
CA LYS A 4 -13.51 15.33 1.90
C LYS A 4 -13.73 14.34 3.04
N LYS A 5 -14.71 13.44 2.91
CA LYS A 5 -15.02 12.40 3.91
C LYS A 5 -13.88 11.40 4.09
N GLU A 6 -13.14 11.09 3.02
CA GLU A 6 -11.99 10.19 3.09
C GLU A 6 -10.84 10.86 3.86
N ILE A 7 -10.60 12.16 3.60
CA ILE A 7 -9.61 12.95 4.35
C ILE A 7 -9.98 12.99 5.84
N GLU A 8 -11.24 13.30 6.18
CA GLU A 8 -11.71 13.36 7.56
C GLU A 8 -11.50 12.02 8.29
N ALA A 9 -11.82 10.91 7.63
CA ALA A 9 -11.62 9.57 8.19
C ALA A 9 -10.13 9.24 8.44
N ILE A 10 -9.24 9.58 7.48
CA ILE A 10 -7.80 9.36 7.63
C ILE A 10 -7.23 10.19 8.79
N LYS A 11 -7.62 11.47 8.89
CA LYS A 11 -7.18 12.36 9.98
C LYS A 11 -7.73 11.91 11.34
N ALA A 12 -8.96 11.42 11.40
CA ALA A 12 -9.55 10.87 12.62
C ALA A 12 -8.77 9.63 13.11
N TYR A 13 -8.51 8.68 12.21
CA TYR A 13 -7.67 7.50 12.49
C TYR A 13 -6.29 7.90 13.02
N ALA A 14 -5.60 8.81 12.35
CA ALA A 14 -4.27 9.26 12.76
C ALA A 14 -4.31 9.90 14.16
N LYS A 15 -5.25 10.83 14.40
CA LYS A 15 -5.41 11.50 15.70
C LYS A 15 -5.68 10.51 16.83
N LYS A 16 -6.58 9.54 16.61
CA LYS A 16 -6.93 8.51 17.60
C LYS A 16 -5.72 7.68 18.01
N ASN A 17 -4.87 7.35 17.04
CA ASN A 17 -3.66 6.53 17.24
C ASN A 17 -2.40 7.37 17.55
N LYS A 18 -2.55 8.68 17.81
CA LYS A 18 -1.43 9.60 18.10
C LYS A 18 -0.36 9.64 16.98
N LEU A 19 -0.79 9.48 15.74
CA LEU A 19 0.04 9.52 14.54
C LEU A 19 -0.07 10.87 13.83
N ILE A 20 0.92 11.19 12.99
CA ILE A 20 0.86 12.29 12.03
C ILE A 20 0.56 11.76 10.62
N THR A 21 -0.12 12.58 9.82
CA THR A 21 -0.36 12.29 8.40
C THR A 21 0.81 12.81 7.56
N VAL A 22 1.39 11.93 6.75
CA VAL A 22 2.55 12.24 5.90
C VAL A 22 2.19 11.99 4.43
N SER A 23 2.50 12.95 3.57
CA SER A 23 2.46 12.75 2.12
C SER A 23 3.87 12.74 1.52
N PRO A 24 4.37 11.58 1.09
CA PRO A 24 5.68 11.47 0.50
C PRO A 24 5.61 11.48 -1.04
N GLY A 25 6.38 12.39 -1.66
CA GLY A 25 6.53 12.51 -3.11
C GLY A 25 5.41 13.28 -3.82
N THR A 26 4.33 13.65 -3.13
CA THR A 26 3.25 14.48 -3.69
C THR A 26 2.73 15.43 -2.61
N TYR A 27 2.42 16.66 -2.99
CA TYR A 27 1.86 17.63 -2.06
C TYR A 27 0.37 17.37 -1.81
N HIS A 28 0.01 17.19 -0.54
CA HIS A 28 -1.35 17.17 -0.05
C HIS A 28 -1.51 18.18 1.09
N LYS A 29 -2.29 19.24 0.84
CA LYS A 29 -2.53 20.34 1.79
C LYS A 29 -3.13 19.93 3.14
N TRP A 30 -3.70 18.73 3.22
CA TRP A 30 -4.39 18.24 4.42
C TRP A 30 -3.50 17.38 5.32
N CYS A 31 -2.33 16.95 4.83
CA CYS A 31 -1.34 16.21 5.60
C CYS A 31 -0.55 17.14 6.52
N ASP A 32 -0.16 16.63 7.69
CA ASP A 32 0.63 17.37 8.68
C ASP A 32 2.06 17.62 8.18
N LYS A 33 2.60 16.68 7.40
CA LYS A 33 3.91 16.83 6.74
C LYS A 33 3.86 16.39 5.28
N ASN A 34 4.49 17.17 4.41
CA ASN A 34 4.77 16.79 3.04
C ASN A 34 6.28 16.58 2.90
N ILE A 35 6.69 15.43 2.37
CA ILE A 35 8.10 15.08 2.19
C ILE A 35 8.37 15.01 0.69
N VAL A 36 9.28 15.86 0.21
CA VAL A 36 9.82 15.73 -1.15
C VAL A 36 10.80 14.55 -1.11
N CYS A 37 10.59 13.57 -1.97
CA CYS A 37 11.43 12.38 -2.02
C CYS A 37 11.48 11.81 -3.44
N ASN A 38 12.62 11.26 -3.82
CA ASN A 38 12.76 10.39 -4.98
C ASN A 38 12.29 8.95 -4.67
N CYS A 39 12.35 8.05 -5.66
CA CYS A 39 11.85 6.67 -5.50
C CYS A 39 12.55 5.86 -4.38
N ILE A 40 13.85 6.10 -4.15
CA ILE A 40 14.62 5.40 -3.12
C ILE A 40 14.28 5.96 -1.73
N GLU A 41 14.25 7.28 -1.60
CA GLU A 41 13.84 7.96 -0.37
C GLU A 41 12.39 7.62 0.00
N TRP A 42 11.54 7.40 -1.00
CA TRP A 42 10.15 6.97 -0.80
C TRP A 42 10.06 5.61 -0.08
N LEU A 43 10.96 4.67 -0.39
CA LEU A 43 11.05 3.38 0.33
C LEU A 43 11.39 3.58 1.80
N GLU A 44 12.34 4.47 2.11
CA GLU A 44 12.74 4.75 3.49
C GLU A 44 11.62 5.43 4.29
N VAL A 45 10.85 6.33 3.66
CA VAL A 45 9.66 6.90 4.31
C VAL A 45 8.64 5.81 4.66
N PHE A 46 8.42 4.84 3.77
CA PHE A 46 7.49 3.74 4.02
C PHE A 46 7.98 2.85 5.17
N ARG A 47 9.27 2.47 5.18
CA ARG A 47 9.85 1.63 6.25
C ARG A 47 9.69 2.22 7.65
N GLY A 48 9.63 3.54 7.77
CA GLY A 48 9.39 4.23 9.05
C GLY A 48 7.91 4.49 9.37
N ALA A 49 6.97 4.06 8.52
CA ALA A 49 5.55 4.31 8.70
C ALA A 49 4.89 3.22 9.56
N GLU A 50 4.03 3.64 10.49
CA GLU A 50 3.18 2.72 11.28
C GLU A 50 2.08 2.08 10.42
N ALA A 51 1.55 2.86 9.48
CA ALA A 51 0.42 2.47 8.65
C ALA A 51 0.47 3.21 7.30
N VAL A 52 0.24 2.47 6.21
CA VAL A 52 0.12 3.03 4.86
C VAL A 52 -1.34 2.94 4.40
N ILE A 53 -1.90 4.08 4.01
CA ILE A 53 -3.22 4.13 3.34
C ILE A 53 -2.98 4.56 1.90
N THR A 54 -3.32 3.71 0.93
CA THR A 54 -3.03 3.98 -0.47
C THR A 54 -4.14 3.49 -1.40
N ASP A 55 -4.38 4.22 -2.49
CA ASP A 55 -5.16 3.75 -3.63
C ASP A 55 -4.29 3.53 -4.87
N THR A 56 -2.97 3.47 -4.68
CA THR A 56 -2.01 3.38 -5.78
C THR A 56 -1.40 1.99 -5.89
N PHE A 57 -1.10 1.59 -7.12
CA PHE A 57 -0.39 0.33 -7.40
C PHE A 57 1.01 0.33 -6.76
N HIS A 58 1.79 1.40 -6.99
CA HIS A 58 3.14 1.50 -6.43
C HIS A 58 3.14 1.59 -4.90
N GLY A 59 2.22 2.33 -4.29
CA GLY A 59 2.14 2.41 -2.82
C GLY A 59 1.86 1.05 -2.20
N THR A 60 1.03 0.23 -2.86
CA THR A 60 0.76 -1.14 -2.40
C THR A 60 2.02 -2.01 -2.49
N ILE A 61 2.76 -1.93 -3.60
CA ILE A 61 4.03 -2.66 -3.76
C ILE A 61 5.06 -2.22 -2.72
N VAL A 62 5.26 -0.91 -2.55
CA VAL A 62 6.28 -0.36 -1.65
C VAL A 62 5.96 -0.70 -0.20
N ALA A 63 4.69 -0.64 0.21
CA ALA A 63 4.28 -1.11 1.54
C ALA A 63 4.53 -2.61 1.71
N ALA A 64 4.21 -3.41 0.68
CA ALA A 64 4.41 -4.87 0.71
C ALA A 64 5.87 -5.27 0.85
N ILE A 65 6.76 -4.75 0.00
CA ILE A 65 8.20 -5.09 0.06
C ILE A 65 8.90 -4.50 1.29
N SER A 66 8.31 -3.48 1.91
CA SER A 66 8.80 -2.88 3.16
C SER A 66 8.21 -3.56 4.41
N ASN A 67 7.32 -4.55 4.25
CA ASN A 67 6.62 -5.22 5.35
C ASN A 67 5.84 -4.26 6.27
N VAL A 68 5.25 -3.21 5.69
CA VAL A 68 4.52 -2.18 6.44
C VAL A 68 3.02 -2.49 6.42
N PRO A 69 2.31 -2.42 7.56
CA PRO A 69 0.85 -2.56 7.58
C PRO A 69 0.18 -1.58 6.62
N MET A 70 -0.78 -2.07 5.84
CA MET A 70 -1.42 -1.26 4.81
C MET A 70 -2.93 -1.45 4.73
N ALA A 71 -3.61 -0.39 4.27
CA ALA A 71 -4.98 -0.42 3.81
C ALA A 71 -5.03 0.08 2.36
N VAL A 72 -5.58 -0.73 1.48
CA VAL A 72 -5.60 -0.48 0.04
C VAL A 72 -7.01 -0.15 -0.41
N PHE A 73 -7.21 1.00 -1.03
CA PHE A 73 -8.52 1.39 -1.57
C PHE A 73 -8.57 1.25 -3.09
N VAL A 74 -9.43 0.37 -3.59
CA VAL A 74 -9.62 0.19 -5.03
C VAL A 74 -10.59 1.23 -5.58
N ARG A 75 -10.11 2.08 -6.49
CA ARG A 75 -10.92 3.08 -7.21
C ARG A 75 -11.53 2.40 -8.43
N SER A 76 -12.78 1.94 -8.31
CA SER A 76 -13.45 1.08 -9.31
C SER A 76 -13.37 1.57 -10.76
N LYS A 77 -13.40 2.89 -10.99
CA LYS A 77 -13.37 3.49 -12.34
C LYS A 77 -11.96 3.77 -12.88
N ILE A 78 -10.91 3.61 -12.07
CA ILE A 78 -9.55 4.10 -12.39
C ILE A 78 -8.54 2.96 -12.42
N ASN A 79 -8.55 2.09 -11.41
CA ASN A 79 -7.45 1.15 -11.17
C ASN A 79 -7.89 -0.27 -10.79
N ALA A 80 -9.18 -0.58 -10.90
CA ALA A 80 -9.78 -1.83 -10.42
C ALA A 80 -9.03 -3.07 -10.90
N ASN A 81 -8.78 -3.19 -12.21
CA ASN A 81 -8.17 -4.38 -12.81
C ASN A 81 -6.78 -4.65 -12.21
N LYS A 82 -5.87 -3.67 -12.30
CA LYS A 82 -4.49 -3.84 -11.85
C LYS A 82 -4.36 -4.00 -10.33
N LEU A 83 -5.13 -3.23 -9.57
CA LEU A 83 -4.97 -3.20 -8.11
C LEU A 83 -5.62 -4.43 -7.47
N THR A 84 -6.77 -4.88 -7.98
CA THR A 84 -7.41 -6.12 -7.50
C THR A 84 -6.56 -7.35 -7.84
N ASP A 85 -5.96 -7.40 -9.04
CA ASP A 85 -5.03 -8.46 -9.41
C ASP A 85 -3.80 -8.49 -8.48
N LEU A 86 -3.20 -7.34 -8.20
CA LEU A 86 -2.07 -7.23 -7.27
C LEU A 86 -2.43 -7.70 -5.86
N ILE A 87 -3.58 -7.24 -5.31
CA ILE A 87 -4.07 -7.64 -3.99
C ILE A 87 -4.21 -9.17 -3.90
N LYS A 88 -4.78 -9.79 -4.93
CA LYS A 88 -4.92 -11.25 -5.01
C LYS A 88 -3.57 -11.95 -5.06
N LYS A 89 -2.65 -11.51 -5.91
CA LYS A 89 -1.31 -12.09 -6.07
C LYS A 89 -0.44 -11.96 -4.82
N LEU A 90 -0.65 -10.92 -4.03
CA LEU A 90 0.03 -10.70 -2.75
C LEU A 90 -0.65 -11.38 -1.56
N HIS A 91 -1.83 -11.98 -1.76
CA HIS A 91 -2.61 -12.62 -0.69
C HIS A 91 -3.07 -11.66 0.42
N ILE A 92 -3.29 -10.38 0.11
CA ILE A 92 -3.66 -9.32 1.08
C ILE A 92 -5.12 -8.85 0.93
N ASN A 93 -6.03 -9.78 0.64
CA ASN A 93 -7.45 -9.44 0.37
C ASN A 93 -8.14 -8.77 1.57
N ASP A 94 -7.68 -9.06 2.79
CA ASP A 94 -8.14 -8.47 4.04
C ASP A 94 -7.74 -7.00 4.23
N ARG A 95 -6.76 -6.51 3.44
CA ARG A 95 -6.33 -5.11 3.38
C ARG A 95 -7.16 -4.25 2.42
N ASN A 96 -8.01 -4.86 1.59
CA ASN A 96 -8.83 -4.13 0.62
C ASN A 96 -10.02 -3.43 1.28
N LEU A 97 -10.00 -2.10 1.27
CA LEU A 97 -11.08 -1.27 1.78
C LEU A 97 -12.24 -1.20 0.79
N LYS A 98 -13.46 -1.50 1.25
CA LYS A 98 -14.69 -1.21 0.49
C LYS A 98 -14.99 0.29 0.43
N LYS A 99 -14.61 1.02 1.48
CA LYS A 99 -14.78 2.46 1.65
C LYS A 99 -13.77 2.96 2.67
N ILE A 100 -13.23 4.16 2.48
CA ILE A 100 -12.43 4.84 3.50
C ILE A 100 -13.38 5.42 4.56
N SER A 101 -13.33 4.85 5.76
CA SER A 101 -13.99 5.33 6.97
C SER A 101 -13.11 4.98 8.17
N GLU A 102 -13.22 5.73 9.27
CA GLU A 102 -12.43 5.46 10.49
C GLU A 102 -12.62 4.00 10.96
N SER A 103 -13.87 3.53 11.05
CA SER A 103 -14.18 2.15 11.44
C SER A 103 -13.55 1.08 10.54
N ASN A 104 -13.47 1.32 9.23
CA ASN A 104 -12.89 0.37 8.29
C ASN A 104 -11.36 0.36 8.40
N LEU A 105 -10.74 1.54 8.60
CA LEU A 105 -9.30 1.65 8.85
C LEU A 105 -8.92 0.92 10.14
N GLU A 106 -9.64 1.18 11.23
CA GLU A 106 -9.44 0.50 12.51
C GLU A 106 -9.57 -1.02 12.37
N ASN A 107 -10.58 -1.51 11.65
CA ASN A 107 -10.76 -2.94 11.42
C ASN A 107 -9.67 -3.57 10.53
N VAL A 108 -9.08 -2.82 9.59
CA VAL A 108 -7.98 -3.34 8.77
C VAL A 108 -6.68 -3.36 9.56
N PHE A 109 -6.38 -2.30 10.32
CA PHE A 109 -5.14 -2.18 11.07
C PHE A 109 -5.16 -2.92 12.42
N SER A 110 -6.32 -3.32 12.95
CA SER A 110 -6.41 -4.21 14.11
C SER A 110 -6.03 -5.66 13.81
N LYS A 111 -5.97 -6.03 12.53
CA LYS A 111 -5.57 -7.37 12.09
C LYS A 111 -4.08 -7.39 11.80
N GLU A 112 -3.37 -8.33 12.39
CA GLU A 112 -1.97 -8.59 12.06
C GLU A 112 -1.84 -8.96 10.58
N LEU A 113 -0.82 -8.42 9.90
CA LEU A 113 -0.51 -8.75 8.51
C LEU A 113 0.32 -10.03 8.48
N ASP A 114 -0.14 -11.06 7.76
CA ASP A 114 0.64 -12.29 7.57
C ASP A 114 1.84 -12.01 6.65
N LEU A 115 2.94 -11.59 7.27
CA LEU A 115 4.20 -11.31 6.58
C LEU A 115 4.82 -12.58 5.97
N ASN A 116 4.51 -13.78 6.49
CA ASN A 116 5.03 -15.01 5.94
C ASN A 116 4.36 -15.32 4.60
N GLU A 117 3.03 -15.25 4.53
CA GLU A 117 2.29 -15.45 3.28
C GLU A 117 2.60 -14.36 2.25
N LEU A 118 2.68 -13.10 2.70
CA LEU A 118 3.06 -11.97 1.85
C LEU A 118 4.45 -12.16 1.23
N ASN A 119 5.47 -12.42 2.05
CA ASN A 119 6.85 -12.57 1.57
C ASN A 119 7.03 -13.84 0.73
N LYS A 120 6.30 -14.92 1.05
CA LYS A 120 6.24 -16.12 0.20
C LYS A 120 5.67 -15.79 -1.19
N SER A 121 4.61 -14.99 -1.25
CA SER A 121 4.00 -14.56 -2.51
C SER A 121 4.95 -13.71 -3.34
N ILE A 122 5.63 -12.74 -2.72
CA ILE A 122 6.65 -11.91 -3.36
C ILE A 122 7.78 -12.79 -3.92
N LYS A 123 8.35 -13.69 -3.11
CA LYS A 123 9.43 -14.59 -3.51
C LYS A 123 9.03 -15.48 -4.68
N ASN A 124 7.81 -16.01 -4.67
CA ASN A 124 7.29 -16.84 -5.76
C ASN A 124 7.16 -16.05 -7.07
N MET A 125 6.70 -14.79 -7.01
CA MET A 125 6.63 -13.93 -8.19
C MET A 125 8.02 -13.62 -8.74
N SER A 126 8.97 -13.24 -7.88
CA SER A 126 10.36 -12.99 -8.29
C SER A 126 11.00 -14.22 -8.94
N ARG A 127 10.76 -15.42 -8.38
CA ARG A 127 11.24 -16.67 -8.96
C ARG A 127 10.68 -16.87 -10.38
N LYS A 128 9.37 -16.74 -10.58
CA LYS A 128 8.74 -16.90 -11.90
C LYS A 128 9.30 -15.93 -12.95
N VAL A 129 9.57 -14.70 -12.55
CA VAL A 129 10.19 -13.70 -13.44
C VAL A 129 11.61 -14.10 -13.82
N ASN A 130 12.41 -14.53 -12.84
CA ASN A 130 13.78 -14.98 -13.10
C ASN A 130 13.81 -16.23 -13.99
N ASP A 131 12.96 -17.21 -13.72
CA ASP A 131 12.85 -18.43 -14.52
C ASP A 131 12.50 -18.07 -15.98
N TYR A 132 11.51 -17.20 -16.19
CA TYR A 132 11.14 -16.69 -17.52
C TYR A 132 12.29 -15.97 -18.23
N LEU A 133 13.02 -15.09 -17.53
CA LEU A 133 14.14 -14.34 -18.10
C LEU A 133 15.30 -15.27 -18.50
N ILE A 134 15.63 -16.24 -17.65
CA ILE A 134 16.67 -17.24 -17.93
C ILE A 134 16.29 -18.07 -19.16
N GLU A 135 15.05 -18.54 -19.24
CA GLU A 135 14.54 -19.28 -20.41
C GLU A 135 14.53 -18.44 -21.69
N ALA A 136 14.20 -17.15 -21.60
CA ALA A 136 14.19 -16.24 -22.73
C ALA A 136 15.61 -16.00 -23.27
N ILE A 137 16.57 -15.78 -22.37
CA ILE A 137 17.97 -15.56 -22.73
C ILE A 137 18.59 -16.84 -23.32
N ALA A 138 18.26 -18.02 -22.79
CA ALA A 138 18.77 -19.29 -23.29
C ALA A 138 18.28 -19.66 -24.71
N LYS A 139 17.25 -18.96 -25.22
CA LYS A 139 16.71 -19.12 -26.58
C LYS A 139 17.31 -18.12 -27.58
N CYS A 140 18.15 -17.18 -27.12
CA CYS A 140 18.92 -16.27 -27.96
C CYS A 140 20.25 -16.90 -28.37
#